data_AF-A0AAV6KKF2-F1
#
_entry.id   AF-A0AAV6KKF2-F1
#
_cell.length_a   1.000
_cell.length_b   1.000
_cell.length_c   1.000
_cell.angle_alpha   90.00
_cell.angle_beta   90.00
_cell.angle_gamma   90.00
#
_symmetry.space_group_name_H-M   'P 1'
#
loop_
_entity.id
_entity.type
_entity.pdbx_description
1 polymer ?
#
loop_
_entity_poly.entity_id
_entity_poly.type
_entity_poly.pdbx_seq_one_letter_code
_entity_poly.pdbx_strand_id
1 'polypeptide(L)'
;MYIVFICTNSSKLCQLYKNRLQEYTKRLGLPSPVYQTTNEGFQHALRFRSTILVDGLSYTSIDTFLQRKTAEQYASRVALDELTRVVHGFSLSLIQDTIFCKSILNEYAVKMDLEMPTYTTIQPGGVLPVFVSNLLFNGATYTSELAKSKKEAEQLVARAVIQSIMGILSKYFLTNCSSIY
;
A
#
# COMPACT_ATOMS: atom_id res chain seq x y z
N MET A 1 16.76 -18.54 -35.82
CA MET A 1 15.37 -18.30 -36.25
C MET A 1 14.47 -18.66 -35.07
N TYR A 2 14.25 -17.71 -34.18
CA TYR A 2 13.54 -17.92 -32.91
C TYR A 2 12.03 -17.81 -33.16
N ILE A 3 11.31 -18.92 -33.12
CA ILE A 3 9.87 -18.95 -32.90
C ILE A 3 9.66 -19.88 -31.71
N VAL A 4 9.84 -19.35 -30.51
CA VAL A 4 9.28 -19.98 -29.31
C VAL A 4 7.86 -19.45 -29.19
N PHE A 5 6.92 -20.32 -29.52
CA PHE A 5 5.49 -20.13 -29.33
C PHE A 5 5.23 -20.01 -27.82
N ILE A 6 5.30 -18.81 -27.25
CA ILE A 6 4.86 -18.58 -25.86
C ILE A 6 3.33 -18.44 -25.87
N CYS A 7 2.63 -19.55 -26.12
CA CYS A 7 1.22 -19.72 -25.78
C CYS A 7 1.09 -20.19 -24.33
N THR A 8 1.67 -19.47 -23.36
CA THR A 8 1.38 -19.70 -21.94
C THR A 8 0.35 -18.67 -21.47
N ASN A 9 -0.92 -19.03 -21.66
CA ASN A 9 -2.03 -18.73 -20.76
C ASN A 9 -2.27 -17.24 -20.38
N SER A 10 -2.55 -16.40 -21.38
CA SER A 10 -2.99 -14.99 -21.20
C SER A 10 -4.20 -14.84 -20.25
N SER A 11 -5.09 -15.83 -20.19
CA SER A 11 -6.29 -15.81 -19.34
C SER A 11 -6.03 -15.96 -17.83
N LYS A 12 -4.95 -16.64 -17.41
CA LYS A 12 -4.59 -16.78 -15.98
C LYS A 12 -3.85 -15.56 -15.43
N LEU A 13 -2.95 -14.96 -16.21
CA LEU A 13 -2.33 -13.68 -15.83
C LEU A 13 -3.38 -12.56 -15.76
N CYS A 14 -4.38 -12.61 -16.65
CA CYS A 14 -5.49 -11.66 -16.70
C CYS A 14 -6.55 -11.79 -15.59
N GLN A 15 -6.40 -12.70 -14.63
CA GLN A 15 -7.23 -12.69 -13.41
C GLN A 15 -6.47 -12.07 -12.23
N LEU A 16 -5.16 -11.98 -12.34
CA LEU A 16 -4.28 -11.75 -11.21
C LEU A 16 -4.34 -10.31 -10.71
N TYR A 17 -4.24 -9.31 -11.60
CA TYR A 17 -4.19 -7.90 -11.18
C TYR A 17 -5.54 -7.38 -10.72
N LYS A 18 -6.63 -7.81 -11.35
CA LYS A 18 -7.99 -7.45 -10.91
C LYS A 18 -8.32 -8.02 -9.53
N ASN A 19 -8.01 -9.30 -9.31
CA ASN A 19 -8.20 -9.93 -8.00
C ASN A 19 -7.31 -9.29 -6.93
N ARG A 20 -6.05 -8.99 -7.26
CA ARG A 20 -5.12 -8.30 -6.35
C ARG A 20 -5.59 -6.91 -5.97
N LEU A 21 -6.09 -6.12 -6.93
CA LEU A 21 -6.61 -4.80 -6.66
C LEU A 21 -7.86 -4.87 -5.77
N GLN A 22 -8.74 -5.85 -5.98
CA GLN A 22 -9.91 -6.06 -5.12
C GLN A 22 -9.52 -6.49 -3.70
N GLU A 23 -8.52 -7.38 -3.57
CA GLU A 23 -8.01 -7.78 -2.26
C GLU A 23 -7.35 -6.59 -1.54
N TYR A 24 -6.58 -5.78 -2.27
CA TYR A 24 -5.96 -4.56 -1.77
C TYR A 24 -6.99 -3.59 -1.19
N THR A 25 -8.03 -3.24 -1.96
CA THR A 25 -9.07 -2.31 -1.50
C THR A 25 -9.80 -2.88 -0.30
N LYS A 26 -10.14 -4.18 -0.32
CA LYS A 26 -10.83 -4.84 0.78
C LYS A 26 -10.02 -4.80 2.08
N ARG A 27 -8.72 -5.10 2.03
CA ARG A 27 -7.85 -5.11 3.21
C ARG A 27 -7.60 -3.71 3.78
N LEU A 28 -7.66 -2.68 2.93
CA LEU A 28 -7.55 -1.29 3.36
C LEU A 28 -8.88 -0.68 3.82
N GLY A 29 -9.97 -1.45 3.83
CA GLY A 29 -11.30 -0.91 4.15
C GLY A 29 -11.84 0.06 3.10
N LEU A 30 -11.28 0.07 1.89
CA LEU A 30 -11.70 0.95 0.80
C LEU A 30 -12.91 0.36 0.06
N PRO A 31 -13.76 1.21 -0.55
CA PRO A 31 -14.80 0.77 -1.47
C PRO A 31 -14.23 -0.10 -2.59
N SER A 32 -15.06 -1.03 -3.09
CA SER A 32 -14.66 -1.91 -4.20
C SER A 32 -14.34 -1.10 -5.46
N PRO A 33 -13.28 -1.46 -6.21
CA PRO A 33 -12.86 -0.73 -7.40
C PRO A 33 -13.94 -0.77 -8.49
N VAL A 34 -14.24 0.39 -9.09
CA VAL A 34 -15.23 0.50 -10.17
C VAL A 34 -14.52 0.52 -11.52
N TYR A 35 -14.91 -0.38 -12.42
CA TYR A 35 -14.32 -0.52 -13.75
C TYR A 35 -15.21 0.12 -14.80
N GLN A 36 -14.64 1.05 -15.57
CA GLN A 36 -15.26 1.63 -16.74
C GLN A 36 -14.42 1.24 -17.96
N THR A 37 -15.06 0.71 -19.01
CA THR A 37 -14.37 0.35 -20.26
C THR A 37 -15.14 0.94 -21.43
N THR A 38 -14.44 1.73 -22.24
CA THR A 38 -14.97 2.40 -23.43
C THR A 38 -14.36 1.79 -24.68
N ASN A 39 -15.17 1.63 -25.72
CA ASN A 39 -14.66 1.33 -27.06
C ASN A 39 -14.39 2.65 -27.79
N GLU A 40 -13.13 2.95 -28.05
CA GLU A 40 -12.65 4.12 -28.79
C GLU A 40 -12.46 3.81 -30.29
N GLY A 41 -12.62 2.55 -30.69
CA GLY A 41 -12.52 2.11 -32.08
C GLY A 41 -13.87 2.01 -32.79
N PHE A 42 -13.85 1.84 -34.11
CA PHE A 42 -15.06 1.61 -34.90
C PHE A 42 -15.71 0.26 -34.54
N GLN A 43 -17.00 0.09 -34.85
CA GLN A 43 -17.71 -1.18 -34.60
C GLN A 43 -17.03 -2.39 -35.27
N HIS A 44 -16.35 -2.17 -36.41
CA HIS A 44 -15.60 -3.20 -37.15
C HIS A 44 -14.10 -3.24 -36.78
N ALA A 45 -13.62 -2.32 -35.95
CA ALA A 45 -12.22 -2.19 -35.54
C ALA A 45 -12.14 -1.74 -34.07
N LEU A 46 -12.54 -2.64 -33.17
CA LEU A 46 -12.69 -2.35 -31.74
C LEU A 46 -11.34 -2.00 -31.08
N ARG A 47 -11.35 -0.97 -30.24
CA ARG A 47 -10.22 -0.54 -29.41
C ARG A 47 -10.74 -0.16 -28.04
N PHE A 48 -10.42 -0.95 -27.03
CA PHE A 48 -10.91 -0.76 -25.67
C PHE A 48 -9.88 -0.02 -24.81
N ARG A 49 -10.35 1.01 -24.11
CA ARG A 49 -9.62 1.65 -23.00
C ARG A 49 -10.37 1.39 -21.71
N SER A 50 -9.65 1.12 -20.62
CA SER A 50 -10.28 0.95 -19.31
C SER A 50 -9.76 1.97 -18.30
N THR A 51 -10.68 2.44 -17.47
CA THR A 51 -10.43 3.32 -16.33
C THR A 51 -10.97 2.64 -15.08
N ILE A 52 -10.19 2.67 -14.00
CA ILE A 52 -10.58 2.14 -12.69
C ILE A 52 -10.65 3.27 -11.69
N LEU A 53 -11.74 3.33 -10.94
CA LEU A 53 -11.91 4.25 -9.82
C LEU A 53 -11.64 3.51 -8.50
N VAL A 54 -10.67 3.99 -7.73
CA VAL A 54 -10.34 3.50 -6.37
C VAL A 54 -10.21 4.70 -5.46
N ASP A 55 -11.00 4.74 -4.38
CA ASP A 55 -10.95 5.81 -3.37
C ASP A 55 -11.02 7.24 -3.95
N GLY A 56 -11.87 7.43 -4.97
CA GLY A 56 -12.01 8.73 -5.67
C GLY A 56 -10.91 9.04 -6.70
N LEU A 57 -9.86 8.23 -6.79
CA LEU A 57 -8.78 8.36 -7.77
C LEU A 57 -9.05 7.49 -9.01
N SER A 58 -8.79 8.03 -10.20
CA SER A 58 -9.00 7.34 -11.47
C SER A 58 -7.69 6.93 -12.15
N TYR A 59 -7.61 5.67 -12.55
CA TYR A 59 -6.43 5.06 -13.17
C TYR A 59 -6.80 4.51 -14.54
N THR A 60 -6.22 5.07 -15.59
CA THR A 60 -6.58 4.73 -16.97
C THR A 60 -5.46 3.97 -17.66
N SER A 61 -5.81 2.96 -18.47
CA SER A 61 -4.85 2.27 -19.32
C SER A 61 -4.26 3.24 -20.35
N ILE A 62 -2.93 3.28 -20.44
CA ILE A 62 -2.20 4.17 -21.37
C ILE A 62 -2.56 3.81 -22.82
N ASP A 63 -2.48 2.53 -23.14
CA ASP A 63 -2.80 1.98 -24.45
C ASP A 63 -4.27 1.57 -24.60
N THR A 64 -4.67 1.37 -25.85
CA THR A 64 -5.95 0.75 -26.21
C THR A 64 -5.74 -0.69 -26.68
N PHE A 65 -6.66 -1.57 -26.30
CA PHE A 65 -6.52 -3.02 -26.48
C PHE A 65 -7.66 -3.60 -27.32
N LEU A 66 -7.40 -4.71 -28.02
CA LEU A 66 -8.45 -5.38 -28.81
C LEU A 66 -9.50 -6.09 -27.95
N GLN A 67 -9.18 -6.39 -26.69
CA GLN A 67 -10.05 -7.10 -25.76
C GLN A 67 -10.30 -6.27 -24.50
N ARG A 68 -11.57 -6.19 -24.09
CA ARG A 68 -11.99 -5.52 -22.84
C ARG A 68 -11.23 -6.03 -21.62
N LYS A 69 -11.11 -7.36 -21.49
CA LYS A 69 -10.44 -8.01 -20.36
C LYS A 69 -8.98 -7.57 -20.25
N THR A 70 -8.27 -7.45 -21.37
CA THR A 70 -6.88 -6.99 -21.39
C THR A 70 -6.77 -5.52 -20.97
N ALA A 71 -7.68 -4.67 -21.46
CA ALA A 71 -7.73 -3.26 -21.06
C ALA A 71 -7.95 -3.10 -19.55
N GLU A 72 -8.92 -3.85 -18.98
CA GLU A 72 -9.18 -3.84 -17.53
C GLU A 72 -7.95 -4.26 -16.72
N GLN A 73 -7.20 -5.29 -17.16
CA GLN A 73 -6.01 -5.76 -16.45
C GLN A 73 -4.87 -4.76 -16.46
N TYR A 74 -4.62 -4.14 -17.61
CA TYR A 74 -3.60 -3.10 -17.72
C TYR A 74 -3.94 -1.90 -16.83
N ALA A 75 -5.22 -1.49 -16.80
CA ALA A 75 -5.67 -0.48 -15.86
C ALA A 75 -5.48 -0.93 -14.40
N SER A 76 -5.76 -2.19 -14.05
CA SER A 76 -5.56 -2.71 -12.68
C SER A 76 -4.09 -2.71 -12.28
N ARG A 77 -3.19 -3.04 -13.21
CA ARG A 77 -1.74 -2.98 -12.98
C ARG A 77 -1.29 -1.55 -12.74
N VAL A 78 -1.72 -0.60 -13.57
CA VAL A 78 -1.39 0.83 -13.40
C VAL A 78 -1.89 1.35 -12.05
N ALA A 79 -3.12 1.00 -11.66
CA ALA A 79 -3.67 1.36 -10.35
C ALA A 79 -2.81 0.79 -9.20
N LEU A 80 -2.46 -0.50 -9.25
CA LEU A 80 -1.64 -1.15 -8.22
C LEU A 80 -0.24 -0.57 -8.09
N ASP A 81 0.45 -0.32 -9.21
CA ASP A 81 1.79 0.28 -9.21
C ASP A 81 1.76 1.68 -8.61
N GLU A 82 0.78 2.50 -9.01
CA GLU A 82 0.64 3.86 -8.51
C GLU A 82 0.30 3.89 -7.02
N LEU A 83 -0.64 3.05 -6.57
CA LEU A 83 -0.98 2.91 -5.15
C LEU A 83 0.24 2.47 -4.33
N THR A 84 1.02 1.51 -4.83
CA THR A 84 2.24 1.03 -4.17
C THR A 84 3.29 2.14 -4.09
N ARG A 85 3.44 2.93 -5.16
CA ARG A 85 4.36 4.07 -5.20
C ARG A 85 3.97 5.16 -4.21
N VAL A 86 2.69 5.49 -4.10
CA VAL A 86 2.20 6.47 -3.12
C VAL A 86 2.46 5.99 -1.70
N VAL A 87 2.20 4.72 -1.39
CA VAL A 87 2.52 4.15 -0.06
C VAL A 87 4.02 4.24 0.20
N HIS A 88 4.87 3.89 -0.76
CA HIS A 88 6.31 3.98 -0.58
C HIS A 88 6.81 5.41 -0.40
N GLY A 89 6.30 6.37 -1.19
CA GLY A 89 6.62 7.79 -1.07
C GLY A 89 6.18 8.39 0.27
N PHE A 90 4.99 8.03 0.74
CA PHE A 90 4.51 8.41 2.07
C PHE A 90 5.40 7.83 3.18
N SER A 91 5.89 6.59 2.99
CA SER A 91 6.84 5.94 3.92
C SER A 91 8.11 6.75 4.07
N LEU A 92 8.69 7.18 2.95
CA LEU A 92 9.92 7.97 2.95
C LEU A 92 9.74 9.36 3.57
N SER A 93 8.58 9.99 3.36
CA SER A 93 8.25 11.28 3.99
C SER A 93 8.12 11.16 5.51
N LEU A 94 7.42 10.13 6.00
CA LEU A 94 7.30 9.83 7.44
C LEU A 94 8.62 9.45 8.10
N ILE A 95 9.55 8.91 7.31
CA ILE A 95 10.90 8.62 7.79
C ILE A 95 11.63 9.92 8.14
N GLN A 96 11.36 11.03 7.45
CA GLN A 96 12.01 12.32 7.69
C GLN A 96 11.28 13.14 8.78
N ASP A 97 9.96 13.19 8.75
CA ASP A 97 9.17 14.01 9.67
C ASP A 97 8.52 13.18 10.80
N THR A 98 9.22 13.08 11.93
CA THR A 98 8.72 12.37 13.13
C THR A 98 7.56 13.08 13.83
N ILE A 99 7.27 14.34 13.51
CA ILE A 99 6.40 15.22 14.33
C ILE A 99 4.94 14.76 14.33
N PHE A 100 4.48 14.09 13.27
CA PHE A 100 3.08 13.69 13.09
C PHE A 100 2.82 12.19 13.30
N CYS A 101 3.85 11.39 13.60
CA CYS A 101 3.73 9.93 13.66
C CYS A 101 2.68 9.45 14.67
N LYS A 102 2.59 10.06 15.86
CA LYS A 102 1.53 9.72 16.83
C LYS A 102 0.13 9.95 16.29
N SER A 103 -0.10 11.09 15.61
CA SER A 103 -1.43 11.43 15.10
C SER A 103 -1.83 10.50 13.98
N ILE A 104 -0.89 10.18 13.08
CA ILE A 104 -1.12 9.28 11.96
C ILE A 104 -1.42 7.87 12.46
N LEU A 105 -0.68 7.38 13.46
CA LEU A 105 -0.94 6.06 14.03
C LEU A 105 -2.31 5.99 14.71
N ASN A 106 -2.73 7.04 15.40
CA ASN A 106 -4.06 7.12 16.00
C ASN A 106 -5.17 7.13 14.94
N GLU A 107 -5.02 7.94 13.88
CA GLU A 107 -5.97 7.99 12.78
C GLU A 107 -6.08 6.63 12.08
N TYR A 108 -4.96 5.95 11.88
CA TYR A 108 -4.93 4.60 11.34
C TYR A 108 -5.69 3.60 12.23
N ALA A 109 -5.48 3.66 13.56
CA ALA A 109 -6.19 2.79 14.50
C ALA A 109 -7.71 2.98 14.41
N VAL A 110 -8.18 4.24 14.37
CA VAL A 110 -9.60 4.57 14.23
C VAL A 110 -10.18 4.09 12.89
N LYS A 111 -9.48 4.36 11.77
CA LYS A 111 -9.96 3.98 10.43
C LYS A 111 -10.05 2.47 10.25
N MET A 112 -9.18 1.71 10.90
CA MET A 112 -9.11 0.26 10.80
C MET A 112 -9.89 -0.47 11.90
N ASP A 113 -10.61 0.27 12.75
CA ASP A 113 -11.35 -0.27 13.90
C ASP A 113 -10.45 -1.13 14.84
N LEU A 114 -9.25 -0.61 15.12
CA LEU A 114 -8.25 -1.25 15.99
C LEU A 114 -8.20 -0.61 17.37
N GLU A 115 -7.67 -1.35 18.34
CA GLU A 115 -7.39 -0.82 19.67
C GLU A 115 -6.39 0.36 19.62
N MET A 116 -6.68 1.40 20.40
CA MET A 116 -5.85 2.60 20.44
C MET A 116 -4.45 2.29 21.01
N PRO A 117 -3.38 2.86 20.42
CA PRO A 117 -2.03 2.60 20.87
C PRO A 117 -1.77 3.12 22.29
N THR A 118 -1.12 2.30 23.12
CA THR A 118 -0.77 2.66 24.50
C THR A 118 0.71 2.95 24.61
N TYR A 119 1.06 4.18 25.01
CA TYR A 119 2.45 4.65 25.15
C TYR A 119 2.89 4.60 26.61
N THR A 120 4.09 4.06 26.86
CA THR A 120 4.73 4.05 28.18
C THR A 120 6.17 4.53 28.04
N THR A 121 6.48 5.70 28.60
CA THR A 121 7.82 6.29 28.50
C THR A 121 8.58 6.14 29.81
N ILE A 122 9.77 5.58 29.71
CA ILE A 122 10.72 5.44 30.82
C ILE A 122 11.87 6.41 30.63
N GLN A 123 12.33 6.98 31.74
CA GLN A 123 13.58 7.73 31.80
C GLN A 123 14.58 6.86 32.57
N PRO A 124 15.44 6.09 31.88
CA PRO A 124 16.50 5.35 32.56
C PRO A 124 17.35 6.30 33.40
N GLY A 125 17.66 5.91 34.64
CA GLY A 125 18.42 6.74 35.57
C GLY A 125 19.81 7.09 35.00
N GLY A 126 20.21 8.36 35.11
CA GLY A 126 21.47 8.86 34.60
C GLY A 126 21.62 10.37 34.77
N VAL A 127 22.84 10.87 34.60
CA VAL A 127 23.17 12.31 34.71
C VAL A 127 22.60 13.13 33.53
N LEU A 128 22.40 12.47 32.38
CA LEU A 128 21.84 13.09 31.18
C LEU A 128 20.37 12.65 30.98
N PRO A 129 19.45 13.55 30.61
CA PRO A 129 18.05 13.21 30.39
C PRO A 129 17.89 12.44 29.08
N VAL A 130 17.79 11.12 29.18
CA VAL A 130 17.51 10.21 28.06
C VAL A 130 16.17 9.52 28.29
N PHE A 131 15.37 9.39 27.24
CA PHE A 131 14.02 8.83 27.27
C PHE A 131 13.88 7.67 26.29
N VAL A 132 13.14 6.64 26.70
CA VAL A 132 12.75 5.50 25.86
C VAL A 132 11.25 5.31 26.00
N SER A 133 10.54 5.16 24.89
CA SER A 133 9.09 4.92 24.87
C SER A 133 8.78 3.54 24.34
N ASN A 134 7.92 2.82 25.05
CA ASN A 134 7.31 1.58 24.60
C ASN A 134 5.89 1.85 24.10
N LEU A 135 5.49 1.17 23.03
CA LEU A 135 4.16 1.27 22.45
C LEU A 135 3.55 -0.11 22.28
N LEU A 136 2.41 -0.35 22.91
CA LEU A 136 1.59 -1.52 22.65
C LEU A 136 0.58 -1.18 21.55
N PHE A 137 0.63 -1.92 20.45
CA PHE A 137 -0.29 -1.76 19.33
C PHE A 137 -0.52 -3.10 18.61
N ASN A 138 -1.79 -3.45 18.39
CA ASN A 138 -2.21 -4.69 17.73
C ASN A 138 -1.57 -5.96 18.36
N GLY A 139 -1.52 -6.02 19.69
CA GLY A 139 -0.91 -7.13 20.45
C GLY A 139 0.62 -7.21 20.42
N ALA A 140 1.30 -6.30 19.73
CA ALA A 140 2.76 -6.22 19.67
C ALA A 140 3.29 -5.02 20.44
N THR A 141 4.41 -5.21 21.15
CA THR A 141 5.11 -4.15 21.87
C THR A 141 6.33 -3.70 21.09
N TYR A 142 6.44 -2.40 20.87
CA TYR A 142 7.54 -1.74 20.16
C TYR A 142 8.28 -0.82 21.12
N THR A 143 9.59 -0.65 20.90
CA THR A 143 10.44 0.20 21.74
C THR A 143 11.14 1.24 20.87
N SER A 144 11.18 2.50 21.35
CA SER A 144 11.88 3.59 20.68
C SER A 144 13.40 3.46 20.80
N GLU A 145 14.10 4.13 19.89
CA GLU A 145 15.49 4.52 20.10
C GLU A 145 15.59 5.55 21.26
N LEU A 146 16.82 5.79 21.73
CA LEU A 146 17.10 6.76 22.78
C LEU A 146 16.79 8.19 22.30
N ALA A 147 15.99 8.93 23.06
CA ALA A 147 15.62 10.30 22.73
C ALA A 147 16.02 11.29 23.83
N LYS A 148 16.19 12.57 23.45
CA LYS A 148 16.46 13.69 24.37
C LYS A 148 15.20 14.23 25.06
N SER A 149 14.01 13.77 24.66
CA SER A 149 12.74 14.18 25.29
C SER A 149 11.69 13.07 25.24
N LYS A 150 10.73 13.10 26.18
CA LYS A 150 9.57 12.21 26.18
C LYS A 150 8.75 12.32 24.88
N LYS A 151 8.56 13.54 24.38
CA LYS A 151 7.80 13.80 23.15
C LYS A 151 8.45 13.12 21.95
N GLU A 152 9.77 13.22 21.83
CA GLU A 152 10.53 12.61 20.74
C GLU A 152 10.56 11.08 20.84
N ALA A 153 10.74 10.52 22.05
CA ALA A 153 10.69 9.07 22.26
C ALA A 153 9.35 8.47 21.78
N GLU A 154 8.23 9.13 22.11
CA GLU A 154 6.90 8.71 21.69
C GLU A 154 6.70 8.80 20.17
N GLN A 155 7.26 9.82 19.51
CA GLN A 155 7.19 9.94 18.05
C GLN A 155 8.06 8.88 17.36
N LEU A 156 9.25 8.58 17.91
CA LEU A 156 10.15 7.57 17.37
C LEU A 156 9.56 6.16 17.44
N VAL A 157 8.91 5.79 18.56
CA VAL A 157 8.23 4.48 18.62
C VAL A 157 7.04 4.43 17.67
N ALA A 158 6.26 5.50 17.55
CA ALA A 158 5.14 5.55 16.59
C ALA A 158 5.64 5.40 15.14
N ARG A 159 6.76 6.05 14.79
CA ARG A 159 7.42 5.91 13.49
C ARG A 159 7.84 4.47 13.23
N ALA A 160 8.46 3.80 14.20
CA ALA A 160 8.87 2.39 14.06
C ALA A 160 7.68 1.47 13.77
N VAL A 161 6.53 1.72 14.42
CA VAL A 161 5.30 0.96 14.16
C VAL A 161 4.74 1.24 12.78
N ILE A 162 4.69 2.49 12.35
CA ILE A 162 4.24 2.84 11.01
C ILE A 162 5.16 2.18 9.96
N GLN A 163 6.47 2.21 10.14
CA GLN A 163 7.42 1.51 9.26
C GLN A 163 7.18 0.00 9.25
N SER A 164 6.87 -0.61 10.39
CA SER A 164 6.51 -2.03 10.48
C SER A 164 5.26 -2.34 9.65
N ILE A 165 4.18 -1.56 9.82
CA ILE A 165 2.92 -1.70 9.06
C ILE A 165 3.18 -1.56 7.56
N MET A 166 3.98 -0.57 7.16
CA MET A 166 4.31 -0.33 5.76
C MET A 166 5.23 -1.40 5.17
N GLY A 167 6.18 -1.92 5.96
CA GLY A 167 7.07 -3.01 5.57
C GLY A 167 6.36 -4.35 5.43
N ILE A 168 5.37 -4.60 6.28
CA ILE A 168 4.44 -5.73 6.17
C ILE A 168 3.72 -5.60 4.82
N LEU A 169 3.05 -4.47 4.57
CA LEU A 169 2.34 -4.21 3.30
C LEU A 169 3.26 -4.46 2.09
N SER A 170 4.46 -3.86 2.04
CA SER A 170 5.39 -4.01 0.91
C SER A 170 5.88 -5.45 0.70
N LYS A 171 6.21 -6.18 1.78
CA LYS A 171 6.62 -7.59 1.68
C LYS A 171 5.50 -8.47 1.12
N TYR A 172 4.25 -8.28 1.53
CA TYR A 172 3.12 -9.04 0.98
C TYR A 172 2.88 -8.76 -0.50
N PHE A 173 3.19 -7.55 -1.00
CA PHE A 173 3.15 -7.27 -2.44
C PHE A 173 4.28 -7.94 -3.20
N LEU A 174 5.50 -7.94 -2.65
CA LEU A 174 6.68 -8.54 -3.29
C LEU A 174 6.64 -10.07 -3.31
N THR A 175 6.26 -10.74 -2.21
CA THR A 175 6.21 -12.21 -2.16
C THR A 175 5.14 -12.80 -3.09
N ASN A 176 4.11 -12.01 -3.42
CA ASN A 176 3.13 -12.39 -4.44
C ASN A 176 3.58 -12.05 -5.87
N CYS A 177 4.58 -11.17 -6.05
CA CYS A 177 5.23 -10.95 -7.35
C CYS A 177 6.27 -12.02 -7.69
N SER A 178 6.89 -12.67 -6.68
CA SER A 178 7.94 -13.68 -6.89
C SER A 178 7.48 -15.04 -7.40
N SER A 179 6.17 -15.31 -7.52
CA SER A 179 5.66 -16.50 -8.23
C SER A 179 5.60 -16.33 -9.76
N ILE A 180 6.28 -15.30 -10.28
CA ILE A 180 6.44 -15.04 -11.71
C ILE A 180 7.93 -15.00 -12.02
N TYR A 181 8.62 -16.11 -11.76
CA TYR A 181 9.81 -16.55 -12.49
C TYR A 181 9.84 -18.08 -12.47
#